data_AF-A0A2D6XD36-F1
#
_entry.id   AF-A0A2D6XD36-F1
#
_cell.length_a   1.000
_cell.length_b   1.000
_cell.length_c   1.000
_cell.angle_alpha   90.00
_cell.angle_beta   90.00
_cell.angle_gamma   90.00
#
_symmetry.space_group_name_H-M   'P 1'
#
loop_
_entity.id
_entity.type
_entity.pdbx_description
1 polymer ?
#
loop_
_entity_poly.entity_id
_entity_poly.type
_entity_poly.pdbx_seq_one_letter_code
_entity_poly.pdbx_strand_id
1 'polypeptide(L)'
;MLQFYKPNAKNTGSACSFSYNKNDKALWVNFIKQSSWNGQTKSGTFKGSGPEKKANSKFSVTELAGLVHAIETNGEYGNFHGTKERNTTFKFCPYIRDGSQIGYSFSLNQNNQKEGVKKSFIIGFNFAEGRMLKQYALTVLNNYFTDCIEESQYGTSHPPANKKTEEKVETPAPTEDNNQEVDLDVPW
;
A
#
# COMPACT_ATOMS: atom_id res chain seq x y z
N MET A 1 -3.05 -9.98 -6.31
CA MET A 1 -1.69 -9.52 -5.99
C MET A 1 -0.74 -10.00 -7.08
N LEU A 2 0.14 -9.13 -7.59
CA LEU A 2 1.20 -9.44 -8.57
C LEU A 2 2.56 -9.44 -7.85
N GLN A 3 3.45 -10.38 -8.17
CA GLN A 3 4.73 -10.56 -7.47
C GLN A 3 5.88 -10.87 -8.42
N PHE A 4 7.04 -10.31 -8.14
CA PHE A 4 8.28 -10.54 -8.87
C PHE A 4 9.41 -10.86 -7.92
N TYR A 5 10.21 -11.86 -8.26
CA TYR A 5 11.35 -12.33 -7.47
C TYR A 5 12.60 -12.31 -8.34
N LYS A 6 13.57 -11.44 -8.01
CA LYS A 6 14.82 -11.29 -8.78
C LYS A 6 16.05 -11.53 -7.91
N PRO A 7 16.31 -12.78 -7.48
CA PRO A 7 17.51 -13.10 -6.73
C PRO A 7 18.75 -13.01 -7.63
N ASN A 8 19.92 -12.81 -7.03
CA ASN A 8 21.19 -12.87 -7.73
C ASN A 8 22.31 -13.44 -6.84
N ALA A 9 23.40 -13.87 -7.46
CA ALA A 9 24.56 -14.45 -6.79
C ALA A 9 25.29 -13.48 -5.85
N LYS A 10 25.11 -12.17 -6.04
CA LYS A 10 25.70 -11.12 -5.19
C LYS A 10 24.86 -10.86 -3.93
N ASN A 11 23.75 -11.57 -3.74
CA ASN A 11 22.81 -11.37 -2.63
C ASN A 11 22.28 -9.93 -2.53
N THR A 12 22.14 -9.25 -3.67
CA THR A 12 21.63 -7.87 -3.77
C THR A 12 20.24 -7.80 -4.40
N GLY A 13 19.64 -8.96 -4.69
CA GLY A 13 18.35 -9.05 -5.34
C GLY A 13 17.21 -8.47 -4.50
N SER A 14 16.10 -8.19 -5.16
CA SER A 14 14.87 -7.73 -4.52
C SER A 14 13.68 -8.56 -5.00
N ALA A 15 12.71 -8.75 -4.10
CA ALA A 15 11.36 -9.12 -4.46
C ALA A 15 10.46 -7.90 -4.35
N CYS A 16 9.49 -7.79 -5.25
CA CYS A 16 8.52 -6.70 -5.29
C CYS A 16 7.12 -7.27 -5.47
N SER A 17 6.13 -6.76 -4.72
CA SER A 17 4.73 -7.09 -4.91
C SER A 17 3.85 -5.87 -5.02
N PHE A 18 2.79 -6.00 -5.82
CA PHE A 18 1.75 -5.01 -6.04
C PHE A 18 0.41 -5.62 -5.62
N SER A 19 -0.27 -4.99 -4.67
CA SER A 19 -1.54 -5.50 -4.14
C SER A 19 -2.55 -4.37 -4.03
N TYR A 20 -3.64 -4.47 -4.77
CA TYR A 20 -4.78 -3.56 -4.65
C TYR A 20 -5.64 -3.95 -3.45
N ASN A 21 -5.93 -2.97 -2.59
CA ASN A 21 -6.94 -3.08 -1.55
C ASN A 21 -8.17 -2.27 -1.97
N LYS A 22 -9.30 -2.95 -2.19
CA LYS A 22 -10.58 -2.33 -2.58
C LYS A 22 -11.10 -1.38 -1.50
N ASN A 23 -11.00 -1.76 -0.22
CA ASN A 23 -11.52 -0.97 0.89
C ASN A 23 -10.75 0.35 1.06
N ASP A 24 -9.42 0.30 0.93
CA ASP A 24 -8.57 1.49 1.05
C ASP A 24 -8.47 2.30 -0.25
N LYS A 25 -9.08 1.79 -1.33
CA LYS A 25 -8.95 2.28 -2.72
C LYS A 25 -7.49 2.60 -3.08
N ALA A 26 -6.59 1.69 -2.73
CA ALA A 26 -5.16 1.94 -2.78
C ALA A 26 -4.35 0.74 -3.22
N LEU A 27 -3.23 1.04 -3.89
CA LEU A 27 -2.26 0.03 -4.29
C LEU A 27 -1.11 0.00 -3.29
N TRP A 28 -0.87 -1.16 -2.70
CA TRP A 28 0.27 -1.40 -1.85
C TRP A 28 1.44 -1.97 -2.66
N VAL A 29 2.57 -1.27 -2.62
CA VAL A 29 3.84 -1.72 -3.18
C VAL A 29 4.73 -2.18 -2.03
N ASN A 30 5.16 -3.44 -2.06
CA ASN A 30 6.04 -4.00 -1.03
C ASN A 30 7.34 -4.49 -1.64
N PHE A 31 8.45 -4.21 -0.96
CA PHE A 31 9.78 -4.68 -1.32
C PHE A 31 10.38 -5.52 -0.21
N ILE A 32 11.13 -6.55 -0.60
CA ILE A 32 11.91 -7.42 0.29
C ILE A 32 13.30 -7.62 -0.30
N LYS A 33 14.35 -7.39 0.49
CA LYS A 33 15.74 -7.72 0.10
C LYS A 33 15.95 -9.22 0.10
N GLN A 34 16.76 -9.70 -0.85
CA GLN A 34 17.27 -11.06 -0.83
C GLN A 34 18.04 -11.32 0.47
N SER A 35 17.77 -12.46 1.11
CA SER A 35 18.42 -12.88 2.34
C SER A 35 19.62 -13.79 2.09
N SER A 36 19.53 -14.70 1.11
CA SER A 36 20.61 -15.63 0.80
C SER A 36 20.66 -16.02 -0.67
N TRP A 37 21.78 -16.64 -1.07
CA TRP A 37 21.99 -17.27 -2.36
C TRP A 37 22.56 -18.68 -2.17
N ASN A 38 21.96 -19.67 -2.84
CA ASN A 38 22.48 -21.02 -2.95
C ASN A 38 23.18 -21.17 -4.31
N GLY A 39 24.51 -21.32 -4.28
CA GLY A 39 25.35 -21.43 -5.47
C GLY A 39 25.18 -22.72 -6.26
N GLN A 40 24.70 -23.80 -5.62
CA GLN A 40 24.46 -25.11 -6.25
C GLN A 40 23.15 -25.09 -7.05
N THR A 41 22.05 -24.70 -6.41
CA THR A 41 20.71 -24.67 -7.03
C THR A 41 20.43 -23.39 -7.81
N LYS A 42 21.36 -22.42 -7.78
CA LYS A 42 21.18 -21.08 -8.37
C LYS A 42 19.90 -20.39 -7.91
N SER A 43 19.56 -20.54 -6.63
CA SER A 43 18.33 -19.98 -6.05
C SER A 43 18.64 -19.00 -4.92
N GLY A 44 17.80 -17.97 -4.77
CA GLY A 44 17.88 -17.04 -3.64
C GLY A 44 16.62 -17.07 -2.79
N THR A 45 16.73 -16.63 -1.54
CA THR A 45 15.61 -16.54 -0.60
C THR A 45 15.30 -15.09 -0.24
N PHE A 46 14.06 -14.83 0.17
CA PHE A 46 13.56 -13.51 0.59
C PHE A 46 12.92 -13.57 1.98
N LYS A 47 13.48 -14.40 2.87
CA LYS A 47 12.95 -14.65 4.22
C LYS A 47 13.57 -13.76 5.30
N GLY A 48 14.34 -12.75 4.91
CA GLY A 48 14.99 -11.82 5.84
C GLY A 48 13.97 -11.06 6.70
N SER A 49 14.21 -11.09 8.01
CA SER A 49 13.59 -10.20 9.00
C SER A 49 14.58 -9.08 9.35
N GLY A 50 14.06 -7.87 9.59
CA GLY A 50 14.88 -6.69 9.87
C GLY A 50 14.27 -5.42 9.27
N PRO A 51 14.40 -4.26 9.95
CA PRO A 51 13.79 -3.01 9.50
C PRO A 51 14.30 -2.60 8.12
N GLU A 52 15.55 -2.86 7.78
CA GLU A 52 16.22 -2.53 6.51
C GLU A 52 15.95 -3.52 5.37
N LYS A 53 15.36 -4.69 5.70
CA LYS A 53 15.09 -5.76 4.72
C LYS A 53 13.75 -5.60 4.01
N LYS A 54 12.83 -4.80 4.55
CA LYS A 54 11.47 -4.63 4.00
C LYS A 54 11.09 -3.17 3.92
N ALA A 55 10.34 -2.84 2.87
CA ALA A 55 9.68 -1.54 2.72
C ALA A 55 8.29 -1.73 2.13
N ASN A 56 7.38 -0.83 2.49
CA ASN A 56 6.09 -0.70 1.88
C ASN A 56 5.82 0.76 1.54
N SER A 57 5.04 0.99 0.49
CA SER A 57 4.49 2.29 0.17
C SER A 57 3.08 2.16 -0.38
N LYS A 58 2.23 3.10 0.01
CA LYS A 58 0.85 3.23 -0.48
C LYS A 58 0.88 4.13 -1.71
N PHE A 59 0.46 3.60 -2.84
CA PHE A 59 0.35 4.32 -4.09
C PHE A 59 -1.11 4.77 -4.26
N SER A 60 -1.28 6.04 -4.60
CA SER A 60 -2.53 6.58 -5.09
C SER A 60 -2.86 6.06 -6.48
N VAL A 61 -4.12 6.24 -6.90
CA VAL A 61 -4.58 5.88 -8.25
C VAL A 61 -3.82 6.67 -9.33
N THR A 62 -3.54 7.94 -9.08
CA THR A 62 -2.75 8.78 -9.99
C THR A 62 -1.32 8.25 -10.15
N GLU A 63 -0.71 7.75 -9.08
CA GLU A 63 0.64 7.17 -9.16
C GLU A 63 0.65 5.85 -9.94
N LEU A 64 -0.42 5.07 -9.83
CA LEU A 64 -0.59 3.89 -10.66
C LEU A 64 -0.75 4.26 -12.14
N ALA A 65 -1.52 5.30 -12.45
CA ALA A 65 -1.63 5.84 -13.80
C ALA A 65 -0.28 6.37 -14.32
N GLY A 66 0.53 6.99 -13.46
CA GLY A 66 1.89 7.42 -13.81
C GLY A 66 2.83 6.27 -14.18
N LEU A 67 2.72 5.12 -13.50
CA LEU A 67 3.45 3.90 -13.89
C LEU A 67 3.02 3.39 -15.27
N VAL A 68 1.71 3.38 -15.55
CA VAL A 68 1.19 3.02 -16.88
C VAL A 68 1.75 3.96 -17.94
N HIS A 69 1.65 5.26 -17.71
CA HIS A 69 2.13 6.29 -18.63
C HIS A 69 3.63 6.13 -18.93
N ALA A 70 4.46 5.85 -17.91
CA ALA A 70 5.89 5.61 -18.09
C ALA A 70 6.19 4.40 -18.99
N ILE A 71 5.43 3.31 -18.84
CA ILE A 71 5.58 2.12 -19.70
C ILE A 71 5.17 2.42 -21.14
N GLU A 72 4.11 3.21 -21.34
CA GLU A 72 3.56 3.49 -22.68
C GLU A 72 4.38 4.49 -23.47
N THR A 73 4.95 5.48 -22.79
CA THR A 73 5.80 6.51 -23.39
C THR A 73 7.27 6.11 -23.42
N ASN A 74 7.62 4.97 -22.82
CA ASN A 74 9.00 4.60 -22.52
C ASN A 74 9.76 5.70 -21.75
N GLY A 75 9.03 6.42 -20.89
CA GLY A 75 9.53 7.55 -20.11
C GLY A 75 9.83 7.17 -18.66
N GLU A 76 10.22 8.17 -17.87
CA GLU A 76 10.38 8.02 -16.43
C GLU A 76 9.20 8.58 -15.65
N TYR A 77 8.92 7.95 -14.52
CA TYR A 77 7.95 8.44 -13.54
C TYR A 77 8.49 8.25 -12.13
N GLY A 78 8.32 9.24 -11.28
CA GLY A 78 8.74 9.17 -9.89
C GLY A 78 7.96 10.15 -9.04
N ASN A 79 7.91 9.87 -7.75
CA ASN A 79 7.24 10.75 -6.80
C ASN A 79 7.91 10.68 -5.41
N PHE A 80 7.50 11.60 -4.53
CA PHE A 80 7.97 11.74 -3.17
C PHE A 80 6.78 11.76 -2.19
N HIS A 81 6.84 10.93 -1.15
CA HIS A 81 5.96 10.97 0.01
C HIS A 81 6.76 11.33 1.25
N GLY A 82 6.49 12.50 1.83
CA GLY A 82 7.13 12.95 3.07
C GLY A 82 6.17 12.94 4.25
N THR A 83 6.62 12.40 5.37
CA THR A 83 6.05 12.67 6.69
C THR A 83 7.14 13.22 7.60
N LYS A 84 6.78 13.69 8.81
CA LYS A 84 7.75 14.12 9.82
C LYS A 84 8.75 13.02 10.22
N GLU A 85 8.41 11.76 9.98
CA GLU A 85 9.19 10.60 10.43
C GLU A 85 9.90 9.90 9.27
N ARG A 86 9.24 9.83 8.10
CA ARG A 86 9.68 9.01 6.98
C ARG A 86 9.50 9.74 5.67
N ASN A 87 10.57 9.76 4.89
CA ASN A 87 10.54 10.14 3.49
C ASN A 87 10.60 8.88 2.62
N THR A 88 9.73 8.79 1.63
CA THR A 88 9.72 7.72 0.62
C THR A 88 9.84 8.37 -0.76
N THR A 89 10.80 7.92 -1.56
CA THR A 89 10.90 8.27 -2.98
C THR A 89 10.81 7.01 -3.79
N PHE A 90 10.15 7.06 -4.94
CA PHE A 90 10.23 5.99 -5.92
C PHE A 90 10.52 6.54 -7.31
N LYS A 91 11.11 5.70 -8.16
CA LYS A 91 11.35 5.99 -9.56
C LYS A 91 11.18 4.72 -10.39
N PHE A 92 10.38 4.81 -11.44
CA PHE A 92 10.21 3.84 -12.50
C PHE A 92 10.74 4.42 -13.80
N CYS A 93 11.60 3.71 -14.53
CA CYS A 93 12.19 4.21 -15.78
C CYS A 93 12.64 3.06 -16.69
N PRO A 94 12.98 3.33 -17.96
CA PRO A 94 13.67 2.35 -18.81
C PRO A 94 14.94 1.84 -18.14
N TYR A 95 15.19 0.53 -18.25
CA TYR A 95 16.44 -0.05 -17.78
C TYR A 95 17.41 -0.19 -18.94
N ILE A 96 18.40 0.69 -18.97
CA ILE A 96 19.46 0.69 -19.97
C ILE A 96 20.67 -0.09 -19.46
N ARG A 97 21.17 -1.00 -20.30
CA ARG A 97 22.41 -1.74 -20.08
C ARG A 97 23.16 -1.85 -21.39
N ASP A 98 24.45 -1.53 -21.37
CA ASP A 98 25.32 -1.59 -22.55
C ASP A 98 24.76 -0.79 -23.74
N GLY A 99 24.21 0.40 -23.46
CA GLY A 99 23.61 1.30 -24.45
C GLY A 99 22.22 0.89 -24.96
N SER A 100 21.72 -0.29 -24.58
CA SER A 100 20.42 -0.80 -25.03
C SER A 100 19.44 -0.90 -23.88
N GLN A 101 18.16 -0.63 -24.15
CA GLN A 101 17.11 -0.92 -23.19
C GLN A 101 16.88 -2.43 -23.11
N ILE A 102 16.94 -2.98 -21.90
CA ILE A 102 16.70 -4.40 -21.62
C ILE A 102 15.40 -4.63 -20.82
N GLY A 103 14.65 -3.57 -20.56
CA GLY A 103 13.38 -3.60 -19.88
C GLY A 103 13.13 -2.31 -19.08
N TYR A 104 12.70 -2.45 -17.84
CA TYR A 104 12.38 -1.35 -16.92
C TYR A 104 13.03 -1.55 -15.56
N SER A 105 13.29 -0.46 -14.85
CA SER A 105 13.81 -0.46 -13.50
C SER A 105 12.82 0.23 -12.58
N PHE A 106 12.63 -0.33 -11.39
CA PHE A 106 11.84 0.29 -10.35
C PHE A 106 12.62 0.32 -9.06
N SER A 107 12.74 1.52 -8.50
CA SER A 107 13.46 1.78 -7.27
C SER A 107 12.55 2.43 -6.23
N LEU A 108 12.79 2.08 -4.98
CA LEU A 108 12.13 2.66 -3.82
C LEU A 108 13.17 2.92 -2.74
N ASN A 109 13.26 4.16 -2.28
CA ASN A 109 14.11 4.55 -1.17
C ASN A 109 13.25 5.09 -0.04
N GLN A 110 13.54 4.64 1.19
CA GLN A 110 12.92 5.14 2.40
C GLN A 110 13.99 5.61 3.38
N ASN A 111 13.80 6.80 3.91
CA ASN A 111 14.64 7.35 4.97
C ASN A 111 13.78 7.59 6.20
N ASN A 112 14.03 6.85 7.28
CA ASN A 112 13.46 7.14 8.59
C ASN A 112 14.38 8.14 9.30
N GLN A 113 13.92 9.38 9.43
CA GLN A 113 14.73 10.46 9.99
C GLN A 113 14.96 10.30 11.51
N LYS A 114 14.02 9.66 12.22
CA LYS A 114 14.12 9.45 13.67
C LYS A 114 15.10 8.33 14.03
N GLU A 115 15.08 7.24 13.27
CA GLU A 115 15.88 6.04 13.55
C GLU A 115 17.22 6.03 12.81
N GLY A 116 17.44 6.96 11.88
CA GLY A 116 18.62 6.97 11.00
C GLY A 116 18.65 5.80 9.99
N VAL A 117 17.57 5.04 9.87
CA VAL A 117 17.50 3.85 9.00
C VAL A 117 17.18 4.28 7.56
N LYS A 118 18.14 4.02 6.66
CA LYS A 118 17.98 4.20 5.20
C LYS A 118 17.75 2.84 4.55
N LYS A 119 16.70 2.75 3.74
CA LYS A 119 16.33 1.56 2.97
C LYS A 119 16.34 1.93 1.49
N SER A 120 16.95 1.08 0.68
CA SER A 120 17.00 1.25 -0.77
C SER A 120 16.76 -0.11 -1.41
N PHE A 121 15.87 -0.12 -2.39
CA PHE A 121 15.46 -1.30 -3.13
C PHE A 121 15.43 -0.95 -4.61
N ILE A 122 15.86 -1.91 -5.43
CA ILE A 122 15.80 -1.83 -6.87
C ILE A 122 15.44 -3.20 -7.43
N ILE A 123 14.57 -3.22 -8.43
CA ILE A 123 14.21 -4.41 -9.18
C ILE A 123 14.14 -4.06 -10.67
N GLY A 124 14.69 -4.95 -11.50
CA GLY A 124 14.55 -4.87 -12.94
C GLY A 124 13.41 -5.76 -13.42
N PHE A 125 12.64 -5.27 -14.38
CA PHE A 125 11.64 -6.01 -15.14
C PHE A 125 12.14 -6.16 -16.57
N ASN A 126 12.05 -7.37 -17.14
CA ASN A 126 12.17 -7.49 -18.59
C ASN A 126 10.92 -6.93 -19.28
N PHE A 127 10.90 -6.88 -20.61
CA PHE A 127 9.76 -6.33 -21.35
C PHE A 127 8.43 -7.07 -21.09
N ALA A 128 8.47 -8.40 -20.98
CA ALA A 128 7.28 -9.20 -20.69
C ALA A 128 6.72 -8.89 -19.29
N GLU A 129 7.60 -8.78 -18.29
CA GLU A 129 7.24 -8.40 -16.92
C GLU A 129 6.72 -6.96 -16.84
N GLY A 130 7.32 -6.04 -17.60
CA GLY A 130 6.80 -4.68 -17.76
C GLY A 130 5.39 -4.68 -18.35
N ARG A 131 5.13 -5.51 -19.37
CA ARG A 131 3.79 -5.67 -19.94
C ARG A 131 2.80 -6.25 -18.92
N MET A 132 3.21 -7.23 -18.12
CA MET A 132 2.39 -7.79 -17.05
C MET A 132 2.04 -6.74 -15.99
N LEU A 133 3.02 -5.94 -15.56
CA LEU A 133 2.81 -4.85 -14.61
C LEU A 133 1.84 -3.82 -15.16
N LYS A 134 1.99 -3.43 -16.44
CA LYS A 134 1.06 -2.52 -17.11
C LYS A 134 -0.36 -3.07 -17.11
N GLN A 135 -0.53 -4.34 -17.53
CA GLN A 135 -1.85 -4.95 -17.60
C GLN A 135 -2.52 -5.04 -16.23
N TYR A 136 -1.75 -5.41 -15.19
CA TYR A 136 -2.23 -5.43 -13.83
C TYR A 136 -2.66 -4.03 -13.35
N ALA A 137 -1.85 -3.01 -13.62
CA ALA A 137 -2.16 -1.62 -13.29
C ALA A 137 -3.45 -1.15 -13.97
N LEU A 138 -3.61 -1.40 -15.28
CA LEU A 138 -4.83 -1.07 -16.03
C LEU A 138 -6.07 -1.78 -15.47
N THR A 139 -5.96 -3.06 -15.12
CA THR A 139 -7.07 -3.78 -14.48
C THR A 139 -7.47 -3.16 -13.14
N VAL A 140 -6.48 -2.76 -12.32
CA VAL A 140 -6.75 -2.10 -11.05
C VAL A 140 -7.40 -0.72 -11.26
N LEU A 141 -6.91 0.08 -12.22
CA LEU A 141 -7.51 1.36 -12.58
C LEU A 141 -8.96 1.21 -13.03
N ASN A 142 -9.24 0.24 -13.91
CA ASN A 142 -10.59 -0.04 -14.38
C ASN A 142 -11.51 -0.40 -13.21
N ASN A 143 -11.08 -1.31 -12.34
CA ASN A 143 -11.88 -1.70 -11.16
C ASN A 143 -12.17 -0.50 -10.25
N TYR A 144 -11.16 0.34 -10.00
CA TYR A 144 -11.34 1.56 -9.21
C TYR A 144 -12.37 2.50 -9.82
N PHE A 145 -12.30 2.76 -11.13
CA PHE A 145 -13.26 3.65 -11.80
C PHE A 145 -14.67 3.06 -11.86
N THR A 146 -14.80 1.75 -12.09
CA THR A 146 -16.10 1.07 -12.00
C THR A 146 -16.71 1.25 -10.62
N ASP A 147 -15.95 0.99 -9.54
CA ASP A 147 -16.42 1.18 -8.17
C ASP A 147 -16.85 2.64 -7.91
N CYS A 148 -16.07 3.62 -8.38
CA CYS A 148 -16.41 5.04 -8.24
C CYS A 148 -17.67 5.44 -9.00
N ILE A 149 -17.87 4.92 -10.21
CA ILE A 149 -19.07 5.21 -11.01
C ILE A 149 -20.30 4.62 -10.32
N GLU A 150 -20.22 3.36 -9.89
CA GLU A 150 -21.31 2.68 -9.17
C GLU A 150 -21.70 3.43 -7.88
N GLU A 151 -20.72 3.81 -7.06
CA GLU A 151 -20.96 4.62 -5.86
C GLU A 151 -21.61 5.97 -6.18
N SER A 152 -21.20 6.64 -7.26
CA SER A 152 -21.75 7.93 -7.65
C SER A 152 -23.20 7.84 -8.17
N GLN A 153 -23.57 6.73 -8.80
CA GLN A 153 -24.88 6.52 -9.40
C GLN A 153 -25.91 5.94 -8.42
N TYR A 154 -25.45 5.11 -7.47
CA TYR A 154 -26.33 4.33 -6.59
C TYR A 154 -26.09 4.56 -5.09
N GLY A 155 -25.11 5.39 -4.71
CA GLY A 155 -24.71 5.61 -3.30
C GLY A 155 -25.69 6.42 -2.44
N THR A 156 -26.76 6.98 -3.02
CA THR A 156 -27.77 7.78 -2.29
C THR A 156 -29.10 7.07 -2.04
N SER A 157 -29.29 5.80 -2.43
CA SER A 157 -30.61 5.14 -2.34
C SER A 157 -30.82 4.13 -1.21
N HIS A 158 -29.89 3.93 -0.27
CA HIS A 158 -30.16 3.08 0.90
C HIS A 158 -29.61 3.67 2.22
N PRO A 159 -30.47 4.04 3.19
CA PRO A 159 -30.04 4.14 4.58
C PRO A 159 -29.66 2.73 5.07
N PRO A 160 -28.60 2.58 5.90
CA PRO A 160 -28.30 1.28 6.48
C PRO A 160 -29.44 0.87 7.44
N ALA A 161 -30.21 -0.14 7.04
CA ALA A 161 -31.11 -0.85 7.93
C ALA A 161 -30.29 -1.75 8.87
N ASN A 162 -29.72 -1.13 9.92
CA ASN A 162 -29.50 -1.77 11.23
C ASN A 162 -28.82 -0.78 12.19
N LYS A 163 -29.62 0.03 12.89
CA LYS A 163 -29.38 0.24 14.31
C LYS A 163 -30.34 -0.70 15.03
N LYS A 164 -29.82 -1.83 15.51
CA LYS A 164 -30.48 -2.54 16.60
C LYS A 164 -30.42 -1.62 17.80
N THR A 165 -31.54 -0.94 18.05
CA THR A 165 -31.84 -0.33 19.34
C THR A 165 -31.79 -1.48 20.36
N GLU A 166 -30.81 -1.46 21.25
CA GLU A 166 -30.87 -2.26 22.46
C GLU A 166 -32.01 -1.69 23.32
N GLU A 167 -33.14 -2.38 23.26
CA GLU A 167 -34.28 -2.15 24.12
C GLU A 167 -33.87 -2.56 25.54
N LYS A 168 -33.60 -1.55 26.37
CA LYS A 168 -33.34 -1.72 27.79
C LYS A 168 -34.64 -2.18 28.44
N VAL A 169 -34.76 -3.48 28.69
CA VAL A 169 -35.85 -4.08 29.47
C VAL A 169 -35.83 -3.46 30.87
N GLU A 170 -36.84 -2.66 31.17
CA GLU A 170 -37.11 -2.12 32.50
C GLU A 170 -37.64 -3.23 33.41
N THR A 171 -36.94 -3.48 34.51
CA THR A 171 -37.43 -4.25 35.64
C THR A 171 -38.43 -3.39 36.42
N PRO A 172 -39.63 -3.89 36.79
CA PRO A 172 -40.64 -3.07 37.46
C PRO A 172 -40.21 -2.69 38.90
N ALA A 173 -40.49 -1.43 39.25
CA ALA A 173 -40.21 -0.82 40.54
C ALA A 173 -41.12 -1.33 41.67
N PRO A 174 -40.67 -1.31 42.93
CA PRO A 174 -41.56 -1.23 44.09
C PRO A 174 -41.91 0.23 44.42
N THR A 175 -43.16 0.43 44.84
CA THR A 175 -43.88 1.68 45.11
C THR A 175 -43.52 2.36 46.43
N GLU A 176 -43.59 3.71 46.39
CA GLU A 176 -44.00 4.68 47.44
C GLU A 176 -43.09 4.80 48.70
N ASP A 177 -42.84 5.98 49.32
CA ASP A 177 -43.53 7.26 49.29
C ASP A 177 -42.64 8.42 49.80
N ASN A 178 -42.94 9.61 49.28
CA ASN A 178 -42.92 10.98 49.84
C ASN A 178 -41.74 11.66 50.61
N ASN A 179 -41.51 12.90 50.13
CA ASN A 179 -41.29 14.18 50.83
C ASN A 179 -39.87 14.74 51.09
N GLN A 180 -39.68 15.97 50.54
CA GLN A 180 -39.03 17.19 51.08
C GLN A 180 -37.54 17.08 51.48
N GLU A 181 -36.65 18.06 51.35
CA GLU A 181 -36.60 19.49 51.00
C GLU A 181 -35.07 19.82 50.96
N VAL A 182 -34.66 20.87 50.22
CA VAL A 182 -33.58 21.84 50.59
C VAL A 182 -32.14 21.27 50.80
N ASP A 183 -31.00 21.86 50.47
CA ASP A 183 -30.47 23.01 49.71
C ASP A 183 -28.93 22.94 49.95
N LEU A 184 -28.17 23.75 49.23
CA LEU A 184 -26.82 24.25 49.55
C LEU A 184 -25.54 23.43 49.25
N ASP A 185 -24.67 24.17 48.54
CA ASP A 185 -23.21 24.27 48.67
C ASP A 185 -22.27 23.47 47.75
N VAL A 186 -22.03 24.15 46.61
CA VAL A 186 -20.76 24.39 45.87
C VAL A 186 -19.58 24.70 46.83
N PRO A 187 -18.29 24.79 46.41
CA PRO A 187 -17.43 23.99 45.51
C PRO A 187 -16.13 23.50 46.21
N TRP A 188 -15.33 22.66 45.54
CA TRP A 188 -14.00 22.97 44.96
C TRP A 188 -13.56 21.82 44.05
#